data_AF-A0A4S3TTG3-F1
#
_entry.id   AF-A0A4S3TTG3-F1
#
_cell.length_a   1.000
_cell.length_b   1.000
_cell.length_c   1.000
_cell.angle_alpha   90.00
_cell.angle_beta   90.00
_cell.angle_gamma   90.00
#
_symmetry.space_group_name_H-M   'P 1'
#
loop_
_entity.id
_entity.type
_entity.pdbx_description
1 polymer ?
#
loop_
_entity_poly.entity_id
_entity_poly.type
_entity_poly.pdbx_seq_one_letter_code
_entity_poly.pdbx_strand_id
1 'polypeptide(L)'
;MSDRVTRRRLLAVCGVGVATGLSGCTGSDVGSETETGDQNGTTDTTDGAEHDGGGDSGETQIRYGTSYIAEITLHEAGTPEITQTLHDGDHYTRTVLGDGEVLESYYVDGKSYSIVQGNCLVDEEPAAETSIPDIQSPSGQTGTLSASETTTIDGESVEVYTHPEDDASWYVSTETGYPVQFESAVATVRYHSWGDTDPISPPDMECLEM
;
A
#
# COMPACT_ATOMS: atom_id res chain seq x y z
N MET A 1 -28.53 -42.57 -15.46
CA MET A 1 -27.21 -42.23 -14.91
C MET A 1 -27.42 -41.00 -14.05
N SER A 2 -27.43 -41.19 -12.72
CA SER A 2 -27.64 -40.12 -11.74
C SER A 2 -26.37 -40.05 -10.91
N ASP A 3 -25.52 -39.08 -11.22
CA ASP A 3 -24.32 -38.82 -10.44
C ASP A 3 -24.65 -37.94 -9.25
N ARG A 4 -24.51 -38.54 -8.06
CA ARG A 4 -24.38 -37.86 -6.78
C ARG A 4 -22.88 -37.65 -6.54
N VAL A 5 -22.44 -36.41 -6.42
CA VAL A 5 -21.14 -36.11 -5.80
C VAL A 5 -21.35 -35.11 -4.66
N THR A 6 -21.20 -35.65 -3.47
CA THR A 6 -21.44 -35.03 -2.17
C THR A 6 -20.27 -34.13 -1.79
N ARG A 7 -20.54 -32.85 -1.52
CA ARG A 7 -19.62 -31.92 -0.85
C ARG A 7 -19.48 -32.30 0.63
N ARG A 8 -18.25 -32.29 1.15
CA ARG A 8 -17.89 -31.95 2.55
C ARG A 8 -16.38 -31.73 2.65
N ARG A 9 -15.98 -30.45 2.71
CA ARG A 9 -14.62 -30.02 3.08
C ARG A 9 -14.51 -30.06 4.61
N LEU A 10 -13.48 -30.72 5.12
CA LEU A 10 -13.06 -30.69 6.53
C LEU A 10 -12.02 -29.57 6.69
N LEU A 11 -12.29 -28.61 7.57
CA LEU A 11 -11.35 -27.59 8.02
C LEU A 11 -10.47 -28.21 9.12
N ALA A 12 -9.16 -28.24 8.91
CA ALA A 12 -8.17 -28.57 9.93
C ALA A 12 -7.58 -27.28 10.48
N VAL A 13 -7.93 -26.95 11.72
CA VAL A 13 -7.35 -25.86 12.51
C VAL A 13 -6.13 -26.44 13.23
N CYS A 14 -4.93 -25.95 12.90
CA CYS A 14 -3.72 -26.18 13.69
C CYS A 14 -3.37 -24.87 14.41
N GLY A 15 -3.48 -24.90 15.74
CA GLY A 15 -3.02 -23.83 16.61
C GLY A 15 -1.50 -23.88 16.81
N VAL A 16 -0.88 -22.70 16.91
CA VAL A 16 0.50 -22.53 17.33
C VAL A 16 0.51 -21.70 18.61
N GLY A 17 0.99 -22.30 19.70
CA GLY A 17 1.28 -21.61 20.95
C GLY A 17 2.66 -20.99 20.90
N VAL A 18 2.78 -19.75 21.38
CA VAL A 18 4.06 -19.09 21.62
C VAL A 18 4.14 -18.75 23.11
N ALA A 19 5.14 -19.33 23.78
CA ALA A 19 5.54 -18.95 25.12
C ALA A 19 6.81 -18.10 25.01
N THR A 20 6.77 -16.86 25.50
CA THR A 20 7.95 -16.01 25.66
C THR A 20 8.08 -15.63 27.14
N GLY A 21 9.19 -16.07 27.74
CA GLY A 21 9.65 -15.63 29.05
C GLY A 21 10.67 -14.53 28.89
N LEU A 22 10.47 -13.41 29.60
CA LEU A 22 11.44 -12.34 29.76
C LEU A 22 11.63 -12.08 31.25
N SER A 23 12.80 -12.41 31.77
CA SER A 23 13.29 -11.93 33.07
C SER A 23 14.67 -11.34 32.85
N GLY A 24 14.74 -10.00 32.85
CA GLY A 24 15.96 -9.23 32.75
C GLY A 24 16.73 -9.20 34.07
N CYS A 25 18.04 -9.44 33.99
CA CYS A 25 18.98 -9.21 35.08
C CYS A 25 19.73 -7.91 34.84
N THR A 26 19.71 -7.09 35.87
CA THR A 26 20.42 -5.82 36.08
C THR A 26 21.93 -6.05 36.24
N GLY A 27 22.76 -5.17 35.66
CA GLY A 27 24.19 -5.11 35.94
C GLY A 27 24.74 -3.72 35.68
N SER A 28 25.06 -3.00 36.75
CA SER A 28 25.73 -1.70 36.78
C SER A 28 27.24 -1.90 36.71
N ASP A 29 27.96 -1.05 35.96
CA ASP A 29 29.38 -0.76 36.26
C ASP A 29 29.72 0.69 35.92
N VAL A 30 30.19 1.39 36.96
CA VAL A 30 30.75 2.74 36.99
C VAL A 30 32.26 2.61 36.88
N GLY A 31 32.88 3.37 35.99
CA GLY A 31 34.34 3.49 35.91
C GLY A 31 34.75 4.84 35.35
N SER A 32 35.09 5.77 36.24
CA SER A 32 35.72 7.06 35.93
C SER A 32 37.22 6.89 35.79
N GLU A 33 37.85 7.43 34.73
CA GLU A 33 39.23 7.95 34.79
C GLU A 33 39.37 9.18 33.87
N THR A 34 40.02 10.20 34.42
CA THR A 34 40.33 11.51 33.82
C THR A 34 41.78 11.49 33.41
N GLU A 35 42.11 11.88 32.17
CA GLU A 35 43.44 12.40 31.85
C GLU A 35 43.36 13.64 30.94
N THR A 36 44.08 14.66 31.37
CA THR A 36 44.25 15.99 30.78
C THR A 36 45.50 15.97 29.91
N GLY A 37 45.43 16.46 28.67
CA GLY A 37 46.59 16.59 27.78
C GLY A 37 46.40 17.68 26.73
N ASP A 38 47.01 18.83 26.98
CA ASP A 38 47.09 20.02 26.11
C ASP A 38 48.31 19.87 25.18
N GLN A 39 48.13 19.87 23.85
CA GLN A 39 49.20 20.18 22.88
C GLN A 39 48.67 20.87 21.62
N ASN A 40 49.15 22.09 21.44
CA ASN A 40 49.06 22.96 20.28
C ASN A 40 49.95 22.45 19.11
N GLY A 41 49.47 22.46 17.87
CA GLY A 41 50.27 22.07 16.70
C GLY A 41 49.56 22.25 15.36
N THR A 42 49.93 23.31 14.62
CA THR A 42 49.58 23.55 13.22
C THR A 42 50.19 22.49 12.29
N THR A 43 49.36 21.91 11.40
CA THR A 43 49.80 21.37 10.11
C THR A 43 48.68 21.50 9.09
N ASP A 44 48.92 22.34 8.08
CA ASP A 44 48.29 22.34 6.76
C ASP A 44 48.70 21.04 6.04
N THR A 45 47.74 20.21 5.63
CA THR A 45 47.95 19.18 4.60
C THR A 45 46.61 18.88 3.92
N THR A 46 46.63 19.01 2.59
CA THR A 46 45.59 18.76 1.60
C THR A 46 45.14 17.30 1.57
N ASP A 47 43.93 17.09 1.00
CA ASP A 47 43.34 15.84 0.49
C ASP A 47 42.63 14.93 1.49
N GLY A 48 41.29 14.97 1.40
CA GLY A 48 40.39 14.03 2.03
C GLY A 48 38.96 14.34 1.60
N ALA A 49 38.53 13.75 0.50
CA ALA A 49 37.13 13.74 0.10
C ALA A 49 36.33 13.01 1.18
N GLU A 50 35.62 13.77 2.01
CA GLU A 50 34.56 13.26 2.85
C GLU A 50 33.28 13.94 2.38
N HIS A 51 32.75 13.40 1.27
CA HIS A 51 31.32 13.48 1.04
C HIS A 51 30.70 12.63 2.14
N ASP A 52 30.38 13.28 3.25
CA ASP A 52 29.46 12.78 4.26
C ASP A 52 28.07 12.74 3.61
N GLY A 53 27.92 11.85 2.63
CA GLY A 53 26.64 11.33 2.19
C GLY A 53 26.19 10.35 3.24
N GLY A 54 25.93 10.88 4.45
CA GLY A 54 25.08 10.23 5.43
C GLY A 54 23.74 10.05 4.77
N GLY A 55 23.60 8.94 4.02
CA GLY A 55 22.32 8.42 3.61
C GLY A 55 21.59 8.12 4.89
N ASP A 56 20.82 9.11 5.34
CA ASP A 56 19.62 8.87 6.12
C ASP A 56 18.88 7.82 5.31
N SER A 57 19.06 6.55 5.69
CA SER A 57 18.22 5.45 5.24
C SER A 57 16.91 5.66 5.99
N GLY A 58 16.28 6.79 5.64
CA GLY A 58 15.17 7.39 6.32
C GLY A 58 14.05 6.40 6.22
N GLU A 59 13.59 5.98 7.38
CA GLU A 59 12.44 5.14 7.54
C GLU A 59 11.22 5.87 6.91
N THR A 60 10.88 5.57 5.65
CA THR A 60 9.82 6.30 4.92
C THR A 60 8.48 5.60 5.09
N GLN A 61 7.51 6.35 5.62
CA GLN A 61 6.09 6.02 5.51
C GLN A 61 5.57 6.54 4.18
N ILE A 62 5.00 5.64 3.35
CA ILE A 62 4.36 6.02 2.09
C ILE A 62 3.22 7.00 2.40
N ARG A 63 3.24 8.18 1.76
CA ARG A 63 2.23 9.21 1.97
C ARG A 63 1.14 9.05 0.93
N TYR A 64 -0.10 9.13 1.38
CA TYR A 64 -1.26 9.22 0.50
C TYR A 64 -1.92 10.59 0.68
N GLY A 65 -2.35 11.19 -0.42
CA GLY A 65 -3.31 12.29 -0.38
C GLY A 65 -4.71 11.79 -0.03
N THR A 66 -5.62 12.70 0.30
CA THR A 66 -7.04 12.36 0.54
C THR A 66 -7.82 12.11 -0.75
N SER A 67 -7.23 12.44 -1.89
CA SER A 67 -7.85 12.39 -3.21
C SER A 67 -6.85 11.94 -4.26
N TYR A 68 -7.19 10.91 -5.05
CA TYR A 68 -6.37 10.39 -6.15
C TYR A 68 -7.16 9.39 -7.00
N ILE A 69 -6.58 9.00 -8.14
CA ILE A 69 -7.06 7.89 -8.97
C ILE A 69 -6.01 6.77 -8.93
N ALA A 70 -6.48 5.54 -8.81
CA ALA A 70 -5.70 4.32 -8.89
C ALA A 70 -6.19 3.45 -10.05
N GLU A 71 -5.30 3.14 -10.99
CA GLU A 71 -5.52 2.18 -12.07
C GLU A 71 -4.88 0.85 -11.70
N ILE A 72 -5.68 -0.21 -11.58
CA ILE A 72 -5.23 -1.53 -11.15
C ILE A 72 -5.24 -2.48 -12.34
N THR A 73 -4.08 -3.07 -12.61
CA THR A 73 -3.89 -4.13 -13.61
C THR A 73 -3.53 -5.43 -12.88
N LEU A 74 -4.40 -6.43 -12.94
CA LEU A 74 -4.15 -7.75 -12.37
C LEU A 74 -3.35 -8.62 -13.36
N HIS A 75 -2.37 -9.36 -12.88
CA HIS A 75 -1.45 -10.15 -13.71
C HIS A 75 -2.00 -11.49 -14.24
N GLU A 76 -3.22 -11.88 -13.84
CA GLU A 76 -3.88 -13.07 -14.36
C GLU A 76 -4.47 -12.85 -15.77
N ALA A 77 -4.63 -13.92 -16.55
CA ALA A 77 -5.15 -13.81 -17.91
C ALA A 77 -6.67 -13.56 -17.92
N GLY A 78 -7.14 -12.61 -18.73
CA GLY A 78 -8.57 -12.27 -18.86
C GLY A 78 -9.12 -11.47 -17.68
N THR A 79 -8.24 -10.76 -16.98
CA THR A 79 -8.58 -9.92 -15.83
C THR A 79 -9.31 -8.65 -16.23
N PRO A 80 -10.15 -8.11 -15.34
CA PRO A 80 -10.82 -6.86 -15.58
C PRO A 80 -9.87 -5.66 -15.54
N GLU A 81 -10.23 -4.61 -16.25
CA GLU A 81 -9.66 -3.27 -16.07
C GLU A 81 -10.36 -2.61 -14.88
N ILE A 82 -9.60 -2.25 -13.85
CA ILE A 82 -10.15 -1.68 -12.62
C ILE A 82 -9.60 -0.26 -12.44
N THR A 83 -10.48 0.71 -12.23
CA THR A 83 -10.13 2.08 -11.86
C THR A 83 -10.86 2.46 -10.59
N GLN A 84 -10.14 2.94 -9.59
CA GLN A 84 -10.71 3.49 -8.37
C GLN A 84 -10.38 4.98 -8.25
N THR A 85 -11.39 5.78 -7.95
CA THR A 85 -11.24 7.20 -7.58
C THR A 85 -11.51 7.34 -6.10
N LEU A 86 -10.60 7.99 -5.37
CA LEU A 86 -10.78 8.37 -3.97
C LEU A 86 -10.99 9.90 -3.88
N HIS A 87 -11.88 10.32 -2.98
CA HIS A 87 -12.03 11.70 -2.59
C HIS A 87 -12.48 11.81 -1.13
N ASP A 88 -11.61 12.32 -0.25
CA ASP A 88 -11.88 12.55 1.18
C ASP A 88 -12.49 11.34 1.93
N GLY A 89 -12.08 10.13 1.54
CA GLY A 89 -12.52 8.85 2.14
C GLY A 89 -13.69 8.18 1.42
N ASP A 90 -14.43 8.92 0.61
CA ASP A 90 -15.38 8.33 -0.34
C ASP A 90 -14.61 7.72 -1.51
N HIS A 91 -15.13 6.63 -2.08
CA HIS A 91 -14.52 6.02 -3.26
C HIS A 91 -15.54 5.52 -4.27
N TYR A 92 -15.14 5.59 -5.53
CA TYR A 92 -15.84 5.02 -6.66
C TYR A 92 -14.92 4.03 -7.34
N THR A 93 -15.39 2.82 -7.60
CA THR A 93 -14.65 1.83 -8.36
C THR A 93 -15.44 1.40 -9.59
N ARG A 94 -14.76 1.41 -10.73
CA ARG A 94 -15.28 0.93 -12.01
C ARG A 94 -14.44 -0.26 -12.45
N THR A 95 -15.11 -1.37 -12.70
CA THR A 95 -14.49 -2.62 -13.14
C THR A 95 -15.10 -3.00 -14.49
N VAL A 96 -14.27 -3.05 -15.53
CA VAL A 96 -14.66 -3.52 -16.87
C VAL A 96 -14.19 -4.97 -17.02
N LEU A 97 -15.14 -5.90 -17.07
CA LEU A 97 -14.87 -7.32 -17.26
C LEU A 97 -14.40 -7.61 -18.70
N GLY A 98 -13.76 -8.77 -18.90
CA GLY A 98 -13.20 -9.15 -20.21
C GLY A 98 -14.23 -9.28 -21.35
N ASP A 99 -15.52 -9.39 -21.04
CA ASP A 99 -16.63 -9.38 -22.00
C ASP A 99 -17.22 -7.98 -22.25
N GLY A 100 -16.68 -6.95 -21.59
CA GLY A 100 -17.11 -5.56 -21.68
C GLY A 100 -18.23 -5.18 -20.73
N GLU A 101 -18.71 -6.10 -19.89
CA GLU A 101 -19.64 -5.78 -18.80
C GLU A 101 -18.96 -4.83 -17.80
N VAL A 102 -19.70 -3.82 -17.35
CA VAL A 102 -19.22 -2.83 -16.38
C VAL A 102 -19.91 -3.07 -15.04
N LEU A 103 -19.10 -3.24 -14.00
CA LEU A 103 -19.52 -3.24 -12.61
C LEU A 103 -19.07 -1.92 -12.00
N GLU A 104 -19.96 -1.28 -11.25
CA GLU A 104 -19.65 -0.04 -10.55
C GLU A 104 -19.98 -0.20 -9.07
N SER A 105 -19.09 0.29 -8.21
CA SER A 105 -19.33 0.33 -6.77
C SER A 105 -18.94 1.70 -6.21
N TYR A 106 -19.72 2.16 -5.25
CA TYR A 106 -19.50 3.43 -4.58
C TYR A 106 -19.49 3.19 -3.07
N TYR A 107 -18.66 3.92 -2.37
CA TYR A 107 -18.75 4.09 -0.93
C TYR A 107 -18.82 5.58 -0.66
N VAL A 108 -19.97 6.03 -0.16
CA VAL A 108 -20.25 7.45 0.05
C VAL A 108 -20.96 7.61 1.39
N ASP A 109 -20.45 8.49 2.25
CA ASP A 109 -21.05 8.80 3.56
C ASP A 109 -21.32 7.54 4.43
N GLY A 110 -20.44 6.53 4.33
CA GLY A 110 -20.57 5.29 5.09
C GLY A 110 -21.51 4.24 4.49
N LYS A 111 -22.01 4.46 3.27
CA LYS A 111 -22.92 3.52 2.58
C LYS A 111 -22.27 2.94 1.35
N SER A 112 -22.49 1.65 1.13
CA SER A 112 -22.02 0.95 -0.07
C SER A 112 -23.14 0.86 -1.11
N TYR A 113 -22.84 1.28 -2.33
CA TYR A 113 -23.71 1.13 -3.49
C TYR A 113 -23.05 0.23 -4.52
N SER A 114 -23.82 -0.62 -5.17
CA SER A 114 -23.34 -1.46 -6.27
C SER A 114 -24.31 -1.38 -7.44
N ILE A 115 -23.80 -1.10 -8.63
CA ILE A 115 -24.56 -1.13 -9.88
C ILE A 115 -24.15 -2.38 -10.63
N VAL A 116 -25.08 -3.32 -10.74
CA VAL A 116 -24.88 -4.59 -11.45
C VAL A 116 -25.99 -4.74 -12.48
N GLN A 117 -25.61 -4.88 -13.75
CA GLN A 117 -26.55 -5.00 -14.88
C GLN A 117 -27.61 -3.87 -14.89
N GLY A 118 -27.20 -2.64 -14.52
CA GLY A 118 -28.06 -1.47 -14.48
C GLY A 118 -29.05 -1.41 -13.31
N ASN A 119 -28.92 -2.26 -12.30
CA ASN A 119 -29.69 -2.19 -11.06
C ASN A 119 -28.80 -1.68 -9.92
N CYS A 120 -29.29 -0.71 -9.14
CA CYS A 120 -28.59 -0.25 -7.95
C CYS A 120 -29.04 -1.03 -6.72
N LEU A 121 -28.07 -1.51 -5.95
CA LEU A 121 -28.22 -2.09 -4.63
C LEU A 121 -27.51 -1.18 -3.62
N VAL A 122 -28.10 -1.00 -2.44
CA VAL A 122 -27.49 -0.24 -1.33
C VAL A 122 -27.45 -1.08 -0.06
N ASP A 123 -26.32 -1.01 0.63
CA ASP A 123 -26.09 -1.63 1.94
C ASP A 123 -25.60 -0.57 2.93
N GLU A 124 -26.08 -0.66 4.18
CA GLU A 124 -25.66 0.21 5.29
C GLU A 124 -24.40 -0.32 5.99
N GLU A 125 -24.09 -1.61 5.83
CA GLU A 125 -22.81 -2.19 6.20
C GLU A 125 -21.91 -2.24 4.96
N PRO A 126 -20.62 -1.91 5.07
CA PRO A 126 -19.71 -2.10 3.95
C PRO A 126 -19.73 -3.57 3.59
N ALA A 127 -20.15 -3.89 2.36
CA ALA A 127 -19.98 -5.24 1.84
C ALA A 127 -18.52 -5.62 2.08
N ALA A 128 -18.27 -6.73 2.79
CA ALA A 128 -16.92 -7.23 3.00
C ALA A 128 -16.19 -7.15 1.67
N GLU A 129 -15.08 -6.39 1.61
CA GLU A 129 -14.36 -5.90 0.43
C GLU A 129 -13.92 -7.05 -0.49
N THR A 130 -14.87 -7.75 -1.10
CA THR A 130 -14.66 -9.17 -1.41
C THR A 130 -13.94 -9.39 -2.73
N SER A 131 -13.45 -8.33 -3.39
CA SER A 131 -12.72 -8.51 -4.65
C SER A 131 -11.74 -7.40 -5.02
N ILE A 132 -11.62 -6.32 -4.24
CA ILE A 132 -10.70 -5.22 -4.58
C ILE A 132 -9.69 -5.08 -3.44
N PRO A 133 -8.38 -5.27 -3.72
CA PRO A 133 -7.36 -5.12 -2.70
C PRO A 133 -7.41 -3.70 -2.12
N ASP A 134 -7.22 -3.57 -0.81
CA ASP A 134 -7.06 -2.27 -0.16
C ASP A 134 -5.96 -1.50 -0.89
N ILE A 135 -6.31 -0.40 -1.57
CA ILE A 135 -5.37 0.30 -2.44
C ILE A 135 -4.36 1.13 -1.64
N GLN A 136 -4.68 1.49 -0.40
CA GLN A 136 -3.73 2.15 0.50
C GLN A 136 -2.74 1.15 1.10
N SER A 137 -3.14 -0.11 1.15
CA SER A 137 -2.27 -1.21 1.56
C SER A 137 -2.55 -2.47 0.75
N PRO A 138 -2.16 -2.51 -0.55
CA PRO A 138 -2.48 -3.64 -1.44
C PRO A 138 -1.83 -4.95 -0.99
N SER A 139 -0.80 -4.86 -0.15
CA SER A 139 -0.19 -5.99 0.53
C SER A 139 -0.66 -6.19 1.99
N GLY A 140 -1.53 -5.32 2.51
CA GLY A 140 -2.01 -5.33 3.91
C GLY A 140 -0.95 -4.95 4.94
N GLN A 141 0.13 -4.30 4.51
CA GLN A 141 1.30 -4.02 5.33
C GLN A 141 1.30 -2.63 5.96
N THR A 142 1.83 -2.59 7.19
CA THR A 142 2.20 -1.37 7.91
C THR A 142 3.63 -1.59 8.43
N GLY A 143 4.59 -0.90 7.85
CA GLY A 143 6.00 -1.10 8.19
C GLY A 143 6.88 -0.07 7.52
N THR A 144 8.06 0.14 8.09
CA THR A 144 9.04 1.01 7.48
C THR A 144 9.69 0.30 6.30
N LEU A 145 9.77 0.98 5.15
CA LEU A 145 10.59 0.56 4.02
C LEU A 145 11.85 1.43 3.91
N SER A 146 12.98 0.80 3.60
CA SER A 146 14.19 1.50 3.18
C SER A 146 14.24 1.54 1.65
N ALA A 147 14.68 2.67 1.09
CA ALA A 147 14.85 2.80 -0.35
C ALA A 147 15.90 1.79 -0.86
N SER A 148 15.55 1.01 -1.87
CA SER A 148 16.41 0.04 -2.52
C SER A 148 17.13 0.63 -3.74
N GLU A 149 16.48 1.53 -4.48
CA GLU A 149 16.99 2.13 -5.72
C GLU A 149 16.31 3.49 -6.02
N THR A 150 16.86 4.25 -6.96
CA THR A 150 16.19 5.39 -7.61
C THR A 150 16.09 5.14 -9.12
N THR A 151 14.93 5.39 -9.71
CA THR A 151 14.67 5.20 -11.15
C THR A 151 13.76 6.30 -11.70
N THR A 152 13.24 6.11 -12.91
CA THR A 152 12.31 7.04 -13.57
C THR A 152 11.10 6.30 -14.15
N ILE A 153 9.90 6.78 -13.88
CA ILE A 153 8.65 6.29 -14.47
C ILE A 153 7.97 7.47 -15.18
N ASP A 154 7.67 7.31 -16.47
CA ASP A 154 7.00 8.34 -17.30
C ASP A 154 7.64 9.74 -17.23
N GLY A 155 8.96 9.80 -16.98
CA GLY A 155 9.74 11.03 -16.85
C GLY A 155 9.83 11.60 -15.43
N GLU A 156 9.12 11.01 -14.46
CA GLU A 156 9.17 11.37 -13.05
C GLU A 156 10.25 10.57 -12.31
N SER A 157 11.07 11.25 -11.49
CA SER A 157 12.08 10.59 -10.66
C SER A 157 11.43 9.95 -9.45
N VAL A 158 11.72 8.67 -9.22
CA VAL A 158 11.10 7.88 -8.14
C VAL A 158 12.13 7.12 -7.33
N GLU A 159 11.91 7.02 -6.02
CA GLU A 159 12.57 6.06 -5.15
C GLU A 159 11.78 4.75 -5.12
N VAL A 160 12.52 3.64 -5.18
CA VAL A 160 11.98 2.28 -5.13
C VAL A 160 12.15 1.74 -3.72
N TYR A 161 11.08 1.16 -3.19
CA TYR A 161 11.04 0.55 -1.87
C TYR A 161 10.58 -0.90 -2.04
N THR A 162 11.52 -1.84 -2.01
CA THR A 162 11.25 -3.27 -2.27
C THR A 162 11.00 -4.02 -0.96
N HIS A 163 9.95 -4.84 -0.94
CA HIS A 163 9.68 -5.81 0.11
C HIS A 163 9.94 -7.23 -0.41
N PRO A 164 11.14 -7.79 -0.19
CA PRO A 164 11.55 -9.06 -0.80
C PRO A 164 10.75 -10.26 -0.28
N GLU A 165 10.15 -10.17 0.92
CA GLU A 165 9.34 -11.26 1.48
C GLU A 165 8.01 -11.45 0.74
N ASP A 166 7.49 -10.39 0.12
CA ASP A 166 6.18 -10.39 -0.56
C ASP A 166 6.29 -10.20 -2.07
N ASP A 167 7.52 -10.16 -2.61
CA ASP A 167 7.78 -9.86 -4.03
C ASP A 167 7.02 -8.61 -4.50
N ALA A 168 7.11 -7.54 -3.70
CA ALA A 168 6.39 -6.30 -3.90
C ALA A 168 7.33 -5.09 -3.88
N SER A 169 6.99 -4.05 -4.64
CA SER A 169 7.76 -2.80 -4.70
C SER A 169 6.85 -1.58 -4.78
N TRP A 170 7.16 -0.56 -3.99
CA TRP A 170 6.59 0.77 -4.10
C TRP A 170 7.52 1.70 -4.85
N TYR A 171 6.96 2.50 -5.74
CA TYR A 171 7.65 3.54 -6.48
C TYR A 171 7.08 4.88 -6.04
N VAL A 172 7.88 5.70 -5.38
CA VAL A 172 7.45 6.94 -4.75
C VAL A 172 8.15 8.12 -5.40
N SER A 173 7.38 9.13 -5.77
CA SER A 173 7.88 10.38 -6.33
C SER A 173 8.92 11.04 -5.41
N THR A 174 10.10 11.34 -5.93
CA THR A 174 11.11 12.10 -5.14
C THR A 174 10.72 13.57 -4.96
N GLU A 175 9.82 14.07 -5.81
CA GLU A 175 9.37 15.46 -5.77
C GLU A 175 8.21 15.67 -4.79
N THR A 176 7.23 14.75 -4.80
CA THR A 176 5.99 14.90 -4.01
C THR A 176 5.92 13.99 -2.78
N GLY A 177 6.66 12.88 -2.79
CA GLY A 177 6.56 11.84 -1.77
C GLY A 177 5.30 10.96 -1.87
N TYR A 178 4.51 11.10 -2.93
CA TYR A 178 3.35 10.25 -3.20
C TYR A 178 3.73 9.01 -4.03
N PRO A 179 3.03 7.87 -3.85
CA PRO A 179 3.23 6.73 -4.71
C PRO A 179 2.84 7.07 -6.15
N VAL A 180 3.64 6.56 -7.08
CA VAL A 180 3.40 6.62 -8.53
C VAL A 180 2.95 5.24 -9.00
N GLN A 181 3.57 4.19 -8.46
CA GLN A 181 3.27 2.82 -8.82
C GLN A 181 3.48 1.90 -7.61
N PHE A 182 2.68 0.85 -7.54
CA PHE A 182 2.91 -0.33 -6.73
C PHE A 182 2.96 -1.54 -7.66
N GLU A 183 3.91 -2.43 -7.45
CA GLU A 183 4.00 -3.70 -8.16
C GLU A 183 4.08 -4.84 -7.17
N SER A 184 3.42 -5.94 -7.50
CA SER A 184 3.45 -7.19 -6.75
C SER A 184 3.31 -8.37 -7.70
N ALA A 185 3.47 -9.59 -7.19
CA ALA A 185 3.19 -10.79 -7.97
C ALA A 185 1.77 -10.82 -8.57
N VAL A 186 0.78 -10.18 -7.92
CA VAL A 186 -0.65 -10.27 -8.29
C VAL A 186 -1.13 -9.11 -9.14
N ALA A 187 -0.56 -7.92 -8.98
CA ALA A 187 -1.05 -6.71 -9.63
C ALA A 187 0.02 -5.62 -9.74
N THR A 188 -0.17 -4.75 -10.74
CA THR A 188 0.42 -3.42 -10.81
C THR A 188 -0.68 -2.39 -10.58
N VAL A 189 -0.44 -1.43 -9.67
CA VAL A 189 -1.33 -0.30 -9.40
C VAL A 189 -0.60 0.98 -9.75
N ARG A 190 -1.20 1.83 -10.59
CA ARG A 190 -0.69 3.16 -10.93
C ARG A 190 -1.53 4.22 -10.27
N TYR A 191 -0.87 5.19 -9.66
CA TYR A 191 -1.53 6.26 -8.93
C TYR A 191 -1.26 7.60 -9.59
N HIS A 192 -2.29 8.42 -9.72
CA HIS A 192 -2.19 9.75 -10.29
C HIS A 192 -3.31 10.67 -9.80
N SER A 193 -3.36 11.90 -10.34
CA SER A 193 -4.38 12.91 -10.01
C SER A 193 -4.48 13.22 -8.51
N TRP A 194 -3.33 13.21 -7.82
CA TRP A 194 -3.23 13.54 -6.40
C TRP A 194 -3.81 14.93 -6.11
N GLY A 195 -4.83 14.99 -5.25
CA GLY A 195 -5.52 16.23 -4.86
C GLY A 195 -6.44 16.82 -5.94
N ASP A 196 -6.62 16.13 -7.08
CA ASP A 196 -7.35 16.63 -8.26
C ASP A 196 -8.42 15.61 -8.68
N THR A 197 -9.25 15.19 -7.71
CA THR A 197 -10.46 14.40 -7.97
C THR A 197 -11.68 15.20 -7.57
N ASP A 198 -12.77 15.03 -8.31
CA ASP A 198 -14.06 15.63 -7.96
C ASP A 198 -14.70 14.88 -6.77
N PRO A 199 -15.52 15.58 -5.95
CA PRO A 199 -16.33 14.94 -4.92
C PRO A 199 -17.21 13.83 -5.49
N ILE A 200 -17.27 12.71 -4.78
CA ILE A 200 -18.04 11.53 -5.19
C ILE A 200 -19.43 11.65 -4.60
N SER A 201 -20.46 11.41 -5.43
CA SER A 201 -21.86 11.40 -5.00
C SER A 201 -22.44 10.00 -5.15
N PRO A 202 -23.51 9.67 -4.42
CA PRO A 202 -24.23 8.41 -4.63
C PRO A 202 -24.75 8.30 -6.07
N PRO A 203 -25.03 7.08 -6.56
CA PRO A 203 -25.64 6.88 -7.88
C PRO A 203 -26.93 7.69 -8.05
N ASP A 204 -27.09 8.36 -9.20
CA ASP A 204 -28.30 9.11 -9.55
C ASP A 204 -29.39 8.16 -10.08
N MET A 205 -29.86 7.25 -9.22
CA MET A 205 -30.91 6.28 -9.52
C MET A 205 -31.56 5.71 -8.25
N GLU A 206 -32.71 5.05 -8.40
CA GLU A 206 -33.34 4.34 -7.28
C GLU A 206 -32.55 3.06 -6.94
N CYS A 207 -32.16 2.93 -5.67
CA CYS A 207 -31.42 1.80 -5.14
C CYS A 207 -32.32 0.92 -4.27
N LEU A 208 -32.18 -0.40 -4.42
CA LEU A 208 -32.85 -1.38 -3.60
C LEU A 208 -32.00 -1.67 -2.36
N GLU A 209 -32.61 -1.51 -1.18
CA GLU A 209 -32.00 -1.93 0.09
C GLU A 209 -31.87 -3.45 0.12
N MET A 210 -30.71 -3.94 0.57
CA MET A 210 -30.44 -5.37 0.73
C MET A 210 -30.87 -5.93 2.09
#